data_AF-A0A142XR58-F1
#
_entry.id   AF-A0A142XR58-F1
#
_cell.length_a   1.000
_cell.length_b   1.000
_cell.length_c   1.000
_cell.angle_alpha   90.00
_cell.angle_beta   90.00
_cell.angle_gamma   90.00
#
_symmetry.space_group_name_H-M   'P 1'
#
loop_
_entity.id
_entity.type
_entity.pdbx_description
1 polymer ?
#
loop_
_entity_poly.entity_id
_entity_poly.type
_entity_poly.pdbx_seq_one_letter_code
_entity_poly.pdbx_strand_id
1 'polypeptide(L)'
;MTRYPATAWGLHDAHGNVWEWCADWYGEAYYATLPLRDPPGPPEGRFRVLRGGSWRNHATACRAAYRNALAPHQRDSATGFRVCCVLNT
;
A
#
# COMPACT_ATOMS: atom_id res chain seq x y z
N MET A 1 8.45 -5.94 24.54
CA MET A 1 8.42 -5.26 23.22
C MET A 1 6.99 -4.83 22.97
N THR A 2 6.68 -3.55 23.13
CA THR A 2 5.32 -3.00 23.03
C THR A 2 5.01 -2.69 21.57
N ARG A 3 3.92 -3.26 21.05
CA ARG A 3 3.39 -2.94 19.72
C ARG A 3 2.55 -1.67 19.80
N TYR A 4 2.57 -0.85 18.76
CA TYR A 4 1.68 0.30 18.69
C TYR A 4 0.20 -0.15 18.60
N PRO A 5 -0.74 0.67 19.13
CA PRO A 5 -2.17 0.38 19.01
C PRO A 5 -2.62 0.21 17.55
N ALA A 6 -3.68 -0.57 17.36
CA ALA A 6 -4.33 -0.65 16.06
C ALA A 6 -5.03 0.67 15.69
N THR A 7 -5.30 0.85 14.40
CA THR A 7 -6.28 1.85 13.94
C THR A 7 -7.70 1.48 14.41
N ALA A 8 -8.65 2.39 14.23
CA ALA A 8 -10.07 2.14 14.54
C ALA A 8 -10.66 0.90 13.82
N TRP A 9 -10.01 0.42 12.76
CA TRP A 9 -10.40 -0.78 12.00
C TRP A 9 -9.64 -2.05 12.43
N GLY A 10 -8.87 -2.01 13.52
CA GLY A 10 -8.09 -3.17 13.97
C GLY A 10 -6.82 -3.44 13.14
N LEU A 11 -6.43 -2.52 12.25
CA LEU A 11 -5.20 -2.66 11.47
C LEU A 11 -4.01 -2.11 12.27
N HIS A 12 -3.02 -2.95 12.49
CA HIS A 12 -1.75 -2.55 13.09
C HIS A 12 -0.72 -2.24 12.02
N ASP A 13 0.17 -1.30 12.34
CA ASP A 13 1.37 -1.00 11.55
C ASP A 13 1.07 -0.55 10.10
N ALA A 14 -0.13 0.00 9.85
CA ALA A 14 -0.52 0.53 8.54
C ALA A 14 0.22 1.84 8.17
N HIS A 15 0.93 2.44 9.12
CA HIS A 15 1.73 3.66 8.98
C HIS A 15 3.15 3.40 9.53
N GLY A 16 4.04 2.87 8.70
CA GLY A 16 5.42 2.51 9.04
C GLY A 16 5.63 1.00 9.06
N ASN A 17 6.65 0.56 9.81
CA ASN A 17 7.15 -0.82 9.82
C ASN A 17 7.70 -1.28 8.45
N VAL A 18 6.85 -1.65 7.51
CA VAL A 18 7.25 -2.04 6.15
C VAL A 18 6.27 -1.49 5.12
N TRP A 19 6.76 -1.16 3.93
CA TRP A 19 5.89 -0.91 2.79
C TRP A 19 5.04 -2.16 2.54
N GLU A 20 3.75 -1.98 2.27
CA GLU A 20 2.86 -3.08 1.92
C GLU A 20 2.54 -3.02 0.42
N TRP A 21 2.84 -4.11 -0.31
CA TRP A 21 2.42 -4.28 -1.71
C TRP A 21 0.90 -4.28 -1.86
N CYS A 22 0.40 -3.62 -2.90
CA CYS A 22 -0.98 -3.72 -3.36
C CYS A 22 -1.05 -4.42 -4.73
N ALA A 23 -2.21 -4.98 -5.05
CA ALA A 23 -2.45 -5.65 -6.33
C ALA A 23 -2.37 -4.68 -7.52
N ASP A 24 -2.69 -3.40 -7.32
CA ASP A 24 -2.78 -2.38 -8.35
C ASP A 24 -1.45 -2.11 -9.06
N TRP A 25 -1.52 -1.87 -10.37
CA TRP A 25 -0.45 -1.18 -11.10
C TRP A 25 -0.41 0.30 -10.69
N TYR A 26 0.79 0.89 -10.64
CA TYR A 26 0.95 2.30 -10.33
C TYR A 26 0.69 3.15 -11.57
N GLY A 27 -0.37 3.95 -11.52
CA GLY A 27 -0.60 5.07 -12.43
C GLY A 27 -0.54 6.39 -11.67
N GLU A 28 0.28 7.33 -12.15
CA GLU A 28 0.41 8.67 -11.58
C GLU A 28 -0.90 9.47 -11.76
N ALA A 29 -1.44 9.47 -12.97
CA ALA A 29 -2.69 10.15 -13.32
C ALA A 29 -3.96 9.32 -13.05
N TYR A 30 -3.86 8.09 -12.53
CA TYR A 30 -5.01 7.18 -12.43
C TYR A 30 -6.17 7.75 -11.60
N TYR A 31 -5.85 8.58 -10.60
CA TYR A 31 -6.87 9.20 -9.75
C TYR A 31 -7.72 10.23 -10.51
N ALA A 32 -7.24 10.78 -11.64
CA ALA A 32 -8.02 11.70 -12.47
C ALA A 32 -9.14 11.00 -13.25
N THR A 33 -9.06 9.68 -13.43
CA THR A 33 -10.03 8.88 -14.21
C THR A 33 -10.59 7.70 -13.40
N LEU A 34 -10.50 7.77 -12.08
CA LEU A 34 -10.89 6.69 -11.17
C LEU A 34 -12.42 6.45 -11.23
N PRO A 35 -12.89 5.21 -11.48
CA PRO A 35 -14.30 4.89 -11.33
C PRO A 35 -14.71 4.98 -9.86
N LEU A 36 -15.97 5.36 -9.60
CA LEU A 36 -16.46 5.60 -8.24
C LEU A 36 -16.48 4.35 -7.36
N ARG A 37 -16.68 3.17 -7.95
CA ARG A 37 -16.84 1.90 -7.24
C ARG A 37 -15.76 0.93 -7.68
N ASP A 38 -15.12 0.28 -6.71
CA ASP A 38 -14.11 -0.77 -6.87
C ASP A 38 -13.11 -0.51 -8.01
N PRO A 39 -12.32 0.58 -7.92
CA PRO A 39 -11.36 0.92 -8.97
C PRO A 39 -10.31 -0.19 -9.11
N PRO A 40 -10.18 -0.82 -10.29
CA PRO A 40 -9.31 -1.98 -10.47
C PRO A 40 -7.82 -1.63 -10.62
N GLY A 41 -7.46 -0.34 -10.55
CA GLY A 41 -6.17 0.17 -11.01
C GLY A 41 -6.08 0.26 -12.54
N PRO A 42 -4.96 0.77 -13.08
CA PRO A 42 -4.60 0.62 -14.49
C PRO A 42 -4.50 -0.87 -14.88
N PRO A 43 -4.84 -1.26 -16.11
CA PRO A 43 -4.81 -2.66 -16.55
C PRO A 43 -3.38 -3.22 -16.65
N GLU A 44 -2.41 -2.35 -16.93
CA GLU A 44 -0.99 -2.67 -17.06
C GLU A 44 -0.13 -1.57 -16.47
N GLY A 45 1.14 -1.88 -16.21
CA GLY A 45 2.09 -0.92 -15.69
C GLY A 45 3.48 -1.49 -15.51
N ARG A 46 4.43 -0.59 -15.24
CA ARG A 46 5.83 -0.96 -14.94
C ARG A 46 6.05 -1.29 -13.47
N PHE A 47 5.27 -0.68 -12.58
CA PHE A 47 5.46 -0.73 -11.13
C PHE A 47 4.15 -1.07 -10.42
N ARG A 48 4.20 -1.84 -9.34
CA ARG A 48 3.05 -2.08 -8.46
C ARG A 48 3.03 -1.07 -7.32
N VAL A 49 1.84 -0.78 -6.82
CA VAL A 49 1.64 0.21 -5.76
C VAL A 49 2.20 -0.30 -4.42
N LEU A 50 2.86 0.59 -3.69
CA LEU A 50 3.27 0.42 -2.29
C LEU A 50 2.57 1.45 -1.39
N ARG A 51 2.20 1.03 -0.18
CA ARG A 51 1.51 1.86 0.82
C ARG A 51 2.15 1.73 2.21
N GLY A 52 1.93 2.72 3.06
CA GLY A 52 2.22 2.64 4.49
C GLY A 52 3.57 3.19 4.95
N GLY A 53 4.60 3.23 4.10
CA GLY A 53 5.96 3.59 4.54
C GLY A 53 6.66 2.45 5.28
N SER A 54 7.91 2.65 5.70
CA SER A 54 8.69 1.63 6.42
C SER A 54 9.48 2.21 7.59
N TRP A 55 10.12 1.34 8.37
CA TRP A 55 10.98 1.69 9.51
C TRP A 55 12.13 2.66 9.18
N ARG A 56 12.53 2.76 7.91
CA ARG A 56 13.59 3.67 7.43
C ARG A 56 13.07 4.95 6.76
N ASN A 57 11.76 5.14 6.68
CA ASN A 57 11.18 6.31 6.01
C ASN A 57 10.84 7.42 7.00
N HIS A 58 10.85 8.67 6.49
CA HIS A 58 10.29 9.81 7.21
C HIS A 58 8.77 9.70 7.34
N ALA A 59 8.21 10.34 8.37
CA ALA A 59 6.77 10.34 8.63
C ALA A 59 5.91 10.79 7.44
N THR A 60 6.44 11.64 6.55
CA THR A 60 5.75 12.10 5.33
C THR A 60 5.42 10.97 4.36
N ALA A 61 6.27 9.95 4.27
CA ALA A 61 6.08 8.75 3.46
C ALA A 61 5.17 7.72 4.15
N CYS A 62 4.98 7.82 5.48
CA CYS A 62 4.10 6.95 6.25
C CYS A 62 2.64 7.45 6.31
N ARG A 63 2.33 8.62 5.72
CA ARG A 63 0.95 9.15 5.67
C ARG A 63 0.02 8.21 4.92
N ALA A 64 -1.23 8.10 5.38
CA ALA A 64 -2.27 7.29 4.75
C ALA A 64 -2.44 7.55 3.24
N ALA A 65 -2.31 8.81 2.79
CA ALA A 65 -2.48 9.17 1.38
C ALA A 65 -1.21 8.95 0.52
N TYR A 66 -0.04 8.72 1.12
CA TYR A 66 1.22 8.62 0.37
C TYR A 66 1.33 7.29 -0.37
N ARG A 67 1.60 7.34 -1.68
CA ARG A 67 1.77 6.19 -2.55
C ARG A 67 3.20 6.16 -3.07
N ASN A 68 3.79 4.98 -3.09
CA ASN A 68 5.05 4.73 -3.77
C ASN A 68 4.86 3.57 -4.76
N ALA A 69 5.91 3.21 -5.49
CA ALA A 69 5.88 2.10 -6.42
C ALA A 69 7.25 1.44 -6.56
N LEU A 70 7.26 0.13 -6.81
CA LEU A 70 8.44 -0.64 -7.16
C LEU A 70 8.11 -1.63 -8.27
N ALA A 71 9.13 -2.09 -8.99
CA ALA A 71 8.93 -3.11 -10.02
C ALA A 71 8.56 -4.45 -9.35
N PRO A 72 7.67 -5.26 -9.95
CA PRO A 72 7.11 -6.45 -9.27
C PRO A 72 8.14 -7.47 -8.77
N HIS A 73 9.33 -7.52 -9.37
CA HIS A 73 10.40 -8.44 -9.02
C HIS A 73 11.33 -7.91 -7.91
N GLN A 74 11.19 -6.63 -7.53
CA GLN A 74 12.03 -6.04 -6.50
C GLN A 74 11.60 -6.50 -5.12
N ARG A 75 12.59 -6.69 -4.24
CA ARG A 75 12.41 -7.08 -2.85
C ARG A 75 13.51 -6.46 -2.01
N ASP A 76 13.17 -6.04 -0.81
CA ASP A 76 14.13 -5.57 0.18
C ASP A 76 13.60 -5.82 1.60
N SER A 77 14.42 -5.49 2.61
CA SER A 77 14.08 -5.67 4.02
C SER A 77 13.07 -4.66 4.58
N ALA A 78 12.60 -3.72 3.75
CA ALA A 78 11.66 -2.68 4.13
C ALA A 78 10.30 -2.83 3.42
N THR A 79 10.10 -3.92 2.68
CA THR A 79 8.90 -4.16 1.87
C THR A 79 8.33 -5.54 2.15
N GLY A 80 7.06 -5.58 2.56
CA GLY A 80 6.27 -6.77 2.79
C GLY A 80 4.89 -6.64 2.12
N PHE A 81 3.90 -7.34 2.67
CA PHE A 81 2.52 -7.26 2.21
C PHE A 81 1.56 -7.71 3.31
N ARG A 82 0.29 -7.37 3.12
CA ARG A 82 -0.84 -7.85 3.92
C ARG A 82 -1.86 -8.45 2.97
N VAL A 83 -2.40 -9.62 3.34
CA VAL A 83 -3.42 -10.29 2.54
C VAL A 83 -4.79 -9.67 2.77
N CYS A 84 -5.59 -9.61 1.72
CA CYS A 84 -7.02 -9.35 1.78
C CYS A 84 -7.76 -10.51 1.11
N CYS A 85 -9.03 -10.69 1.46
CA CYS A 85 -9.92 -11.61 0.77
C CYS A 85 -11.29 -10.97 0.62
N VAL A 86 -11.99 -11.34 -0.45
CA VAL A 86 -13.40 -11.00 -0.61
C VAL A 86 -14.20 -12.03 0.18
N LEU A 87 -15.09 -11.54 1.03
CA LEU A 87 -16.04 -12.41 1.73
C LEU A 87 -17.22 -12.67 0.79
N ASN A 88 -17.50 -13.93 0.51
CA ASN A 88 -18.73 -14.31 -0.17
C ASN A 88 -19.85 -14.25 0.88
N THR A 89 -20.60 -13.16 0.86
CA THR A 89 -21.84 -12.98 1.63
C THR A 89 -23.05 -13.12 0.73
#